data_AF-A0A972DVG8-F1
#
_entry.id   AF-A0A972DVG8-F1
#
_cell.length_a   1.000
_cell.length_b   1.000
_cell.length_c   1.000
_cell.angle_alpha   90.00
_cell.angle_beta   90.00
_cell.angle_gamma   90.00
#
_symmetry.space_group_name_H-M   'P 1'
#
loop_
_entity.id
_entity.type
_entity.pdbx_description
1 polymer ?
#
loop_
_entity_poly.entity_id
_entity_poly.type
_entity_poly.pdbx_seq_one_letter_code
_entity_poly.pdbx_strand_id
1 'polypeptide(L)'
;MRRAFTLIELVVALGILAVVMSFASVIFRVSIDSHRVALANAEIMQKLRVITEQLDADFQGWRKDGDLFIIWDAERKSDYSGPNANDPLAFERFDRIMFFTTGDFQTYKADPAVRGNVARVCYTLVSRPADNAVGRLRPQEQEPAERMLARTVHILVPTADPDDKLDTGSFTDEQWREWNSSLEYDNISLQEWMQIPRAEKIDILSVVGDVTIAGAATSTTSEAARGVVIDLSQPDPVHALLCDGVGQFAVQGWNDTEQRWMPEVNPDGDEELDDDSDFLLEGDDLDPNDNPGIWYPRGAVTLRDVTYEASRIDEAHLHEIPGLGRALKFTFTLYDSKGLLTGGRTFTHIVYLDD
;
A
#
# COMPACT_ATOMS: atom_id res chain seq x y z
N MET A 1 -18.60 75.42 24.33
CA MET A 1 -19.54 74.36 24.76
C MET A 1 -19.24 73.11 23.95
N ARG A 2 -18.79 72.02 24.58
CA ARG A 2 -18.65 70.72 23.90
C ARG A 2 -20.05 70.17 23.69
N ARG A 3 -20.46 69.98 22.42
CA ARG A 3 -21.73 69.31 22.10
C ARG A 3 -21.60 67.86 22.58
N ALA A 4 -22.43 67.46 23.54
CA ALA A 4 -22.52 66.08 23.98
C ALA A 4 -23.21 65.26 22.88
N PHE A 5 -22.73 64.03 22.66
CA PHE A 5 -23.34 63.07 21.73
C PHE A 5 -24.79 62.80 22.14
N THR A 6 -25.70 62.72 21.16
CA THR A 6 -27.08 62.34 21.42
C THR A 6 -27.18 60.82 21.58
N LEU A 7 -28.15 60.38 22.40
CA LEU A 7 -28.41 58.97 22.67
C LEU A 7 -28.69 58.18 21.37
N ILE A 8 -29.30 58.83 20.38
CA ILE A 8 -29.57 58.27 19.05
C ILE A 8 -28.28 58.01 18.28
N GLU A 9 -27.33 58.96 18.26
CA GLU A 9 -26.04 58.78 17.58
C GLU A 9 -25.21 57.63 18.18
N LEU A 10 -25.27 57.42 19.50
CA LEU A 10 -24.62 56.30 20.16
C LEU A 10 -25.21 54.95 19.73
N VAL A 11 -26.54 54.84 19.67
CA VAL A 11 -27.24 53.62 19.24
C VAL A 11 -26.93 53.31 17.77
N VAL A 12 -26.90 54.33 16.91
CA VAL A 12 -26.54 54.16 15.49
C VAL A 12 -25.09 53.69 15.36
N ALA A 13 -24.15 54.28 16.10
CA ALA A 13 -22.75 53.87 16.09
C ALA A 13 -22.56 52.41 16.55
N LEU A 14 -23.27 51.99 17.62
CA LEU A 14 -23.27 50.61 18.09
C LEU A 14 -23.88 49.65 17.06
N GLY A 15 -24.95 50.06 16.38
CA GLY A 15 -25.57 49.28 15.30
C GLY A 15 -24.61 49.07 14.12
N ILE A 16 -23.93 50.12 13.68
CA ILE A 16 -22.93 50.03 12.60
C ILE A 16 -21.75 49.14 13.04
N LEU A 17 -21.26 49.31 14.28
CA LEU A 17 -20.18 48.49 14.82
C LEU A 17 -20.57 47.01 14.84
N ALA A 18 -21.78 46.68 15.29
CA ALA A 18 -22.27 45.30 15.31
C ALA A 18 -22.33 44.68 13.91
N VAL A 19 -22.80 45.44 12.92
CA VAL A 19 -22.85 45.00 11.51
C VAL A 19 -21.44 44.76 10.97
N VAL A 20 -20.51 45.71 11.17
CA VAL A 20 -19.12 45.57 10.72
C VAL A 20 -18.43 44.37 11.39
N MET A 21 -18.61 44.19 12.69
CA MET A 21 -18.07 43.04 13.42
C MET A 21 -18.63 41.71 12.93
N SER A 22 -19.91 41.66 12.56
CA SER A 22 -20.54 40.48 11.96
C SER A 22 -19.89 40.12 10.61
N PHE A 23 -19.75 41.09 9.71
CA PHE A 23 -19.08 40.89 8.42
C PHE A 23 -17.60 40.51 8.59
N ALA A 24 -16.88 41.18 9.47
CA ALA A 24 -15.48 40.87 9.76
C ALA A 24 -15.34 39.42 10.27
N SER A 25 -16.22 38.98 11.18
CA SER A 25 -16.19 37.62 11.72
C SER A 25 -16.38 36.56 10.63
N VAL A 26 -17.28 36.81 9.66
CA VAL A 26 -17.49 35.91 8.52
C VAL A 26 -16.24 35.85 7.64
N ILE A 27 -15.65 37.00 7.32
CA ILE A 27 -14.43 37.07 6.49
C ILE A 27 -13.26 36.36 7.19
N PHE A 28 -13.06 36.60 8.49
CA PHE A 28 -12.03 35.93 9.26
C PHE A 28 -12.24 34.41 9.31
N ARG A 29 -13.47 33.95 9.49
CA ARG A 29 -13.79 32.51 9.46
C ARG A 29 -13.43 31.90 8.12
N VAL A 30 -13.89 32.49 7.01
CA VAL A 30 -13.58 31.99 5.65
C VAL A 30 -12.07 32.00 5.39
N SER A 31 -11.36 33.03 5.85
CA SER A 31 -9.90 33.12 5.72
C SER A 31 -9.17 32.03 6.51
N ILE A 32 -9.62 31.74 7.74
CA ILE A 32 -9.05 30.68 8.58
C ILE A 32 -9.32 29.31 7.96
N ASP A 33 -10.54 29.06 7.50
CA ASP A 33 -10.93 27.80 6.87
C ASP A 33 -10.13 27.57 5.58
N SER A 34 -9.97 28.61 4.75
CA SER A 34 -9.13 28.55 3.54
C SER A 34 -7.66 28.24 3.86
N HIS A 35 -7.11 28.89 4.89
CA HIS A 35 -5.73 28.63 5.32
C HIS A 35 -5.55 27.20 5.85
N ARG A 36 -6.53 26.68 6.60
CA ARG A 36 -6.52 25.30 7.11
C ARG A 36 -6.55 24.28 5.97
N VAL A 37 -7.43 24.47 4.98
CA VAL A 37 -7.49 23.62 3.78
C VAL A 37 -6.20 23.69 2.97
N ALA A 38 -5.59 24.87 2.85
CA ALA A 38 -4.31 25.02 2.16
C ALA A 38 -3.18 24.25 2.87
N LEU A 39 -3.13 24.27 4.20
CA LEU A 39 -2.17 23.47 4.97
C LEU A 39 -2.39 21.96 4.81
N ALA A 40 -3.65 21.51 4.84
CA ALA A 40 -4.00 20.11 4.60
C ALA A 40 -3.56 19.63 3.21
N ASN A 41 -3.79 20.46 2.18
CA ASN A 41 -3.31 20.16 0.83
C ASN A 41 -1.78 20.10 0.76
N ALA A 42 -1.07 21.00 1.43
CA ALA A 42 0.38 21.01 1.45
C ALA A 42 0.95 19.74 2.11
N GLU A 43 0.33 19.28 3.21
CA GLU A 43 0.68 18.02 3.86
C GLU A 43 0.49 16.83 2.92
N ILE A 44 -0.68 16.71 2.28
CA ILE A 44 -0.96 15.64 1.31
C ILE A 44 0.06 15.64 0.15
N MET A 45 0.39 16.81 -0.39
CA MET A 45 1.36 16.90 -1.48
C MET A 45 2.77 16.51 -1.04
N GLN A 46 3.14 16.77 0.22
CA GLN A 46 4.40 16.30 0.79
C GLN A 46 4.42 14.78 0.92
N LYS A 47 3.33 14.18 1.43
CA LYS A 47 3.17 12.72 1.53
C LYS A 47 3.27 12.06 0.15
N LEU A 48 2.53 12.56 -0.83
CA LEU A 48 2.59 12.13 -2.23
C LEU A 48 4.03 12.13 -2.74
N ARG A 49 4.74 13.25 -2.59
CA ARG A 49 6.11 13.39 -3.08
C ARG A 49 7.05 12.35 -2.48
N VAL A 50 6.99 12.10 -1.18
CA VAL A 50 7.84 11.11 -0.51
C VAL A 50 7.56 9.71 -1.05
N ILE A 51 6.28 9.35 -1.23
CA ILE A 51 5.89 8.04 -1.78
C ILE A 51 6.40 7.89 -3.21
N THR A 52 6.18 8.88 -4.08
CA THR A 52 6.58 8.79 -5.50
C THR A 52 8.09 8.80 -5.69
N GLU A 53 8.81 9.67 -4.98
CA GLU A 53 10.29 9.69 -5.06
C GLU A 53 10.89 8.36 -4.57
N GLN A 54 10.29 7.75 -3.55
CA GLN A 54 10.75 6.45 -3.04
C GLN A 54 10.43 5.31 -4.02
N LEU A 55 9.23 5.29 -4.61
CA LEU A 55 8.88 4.31 -5.64
C LEU A 55 9.81 4.42 -6.86
N ASP A 56 10.04 5.63 -7.35
CA ASP A 56 10.95 5.86 -8.48
C ASP A 56 12.37 5.36 -8.18
N ALA A 57 12.88 5.66 -6.98
CA ALA A 57 14.21 5.21 -6.56
C ALA A 57 14.32 3.68 -6.48
N ASP A 58 13.31 3.00 -5.94
CA ASP A 58 13.35 1.55 -5.80
C ASP A 58 13.16 0.83 -7.12
N PHE A 59 12.29 1.32 -8.00
CA PHE A 59 12.08 0.71 -9.31
C PHE A 59 13.19 1.03 -10.31
N GLN A 60 13.89 2.15 -10.16
CA GLN A 60 15.10 2.43 -10.94
C GLN A 60 16.18 1.36 -10.73
N GLY A 61 16.26 0.79 -9.53
CA GLY A 61 17.18 -0.30 -9.20
C GLY A 61 16.62 -1.71 -9.42
N TRP A 62 15.40 -1.85 -9.96
CA TRP A 62 14.69 -3.13 -9.99
C TRP A 62 15.48 -4.23 -10.70
N ARG A 63 15.52 -5.40 -10.06
CA ARG A 63 16.23 -6.59 -10.51
C ARG A 63 15.27 -7.57 -11.18
N LYS A 64 15.25 -7.55 -12.51
CA LYS A 64 14.45 -8.47 -13.36
C LYS A 64 14.86 -9.95 -13.21
N ASP A 65 16.05 -10.23 -12.68
CA ASP A 65 16.51 -11.58 -12.36
C ASP A 65 16.08 -12.08 -10.97
N GLY A 66 15.48 -11.21 -10.15
CA GLY A 66 14.90 -11.53 -8.85
C GLY A 66 13.39 -11.82 -8.92
N ASP A 67 12.84 -12.33 -7.83
CA ASP A 67 11.39 -12.51 -7.73
C ASP A 67 10.69 -11.13 -7.68
N LEU A 68 9.58 -11.00 -8.40
CA LEU A 68 8.58 -9.97 -8.18
C LEU A 68 7.27 -10.66 -7.84
N PHE A 69 6.62 -10.19 -6.77
CA PHE A 69 5.42 -10.78 -6.23
C PHE A 69 4.40 -9.67 -5.97
N ILE A 70 3.24 -9.74 -6.61
CA ILE A 70 2.13 -8.81 -6.39
C ILE A 70 0.90 -9.61 -6.02
N ILE A 71 0.20 -9.13 -5.00
CA ILE A 71 -1.14 -9.57 -4.64
C ILE A 71 -2.06 -8.37 -4.80
N TRP A 72 -3.15 -8.56 -5.52
CA TRP A 72 -4.18 -7.55 -5.66
C TRP A 72 -5.35 -7.92 -4.76
N ASP A 73 -5.67 -7.04 -3.83
CA ASP A 73 -6.70 -7.25 -2.81
C ASP A 73 -7.70 -6.11 -2.94
N ALA A 74 -8.95 -6.46 -3.19
CA ALA A 74 -10.05 -5.52 -3.31
C ALA A 74 -11.18 -5.91 -2.35
N GLU A 75 -11.69 -4.93 -1.62
CA GLU A 75 -12.82 -5.14 -0.71
C GLU A 75 -13.90 -4.08 -0.94
N ARG A 76 -15.15 -4.49 -0.80
CA ARG A 76 -16.31 -3.61 -0.92
C ARG A 76 -16.38 -2.63 0.26
N LYS A 77 -16.58 -1.35 -0.06
CA LYS A 77 -16.85 -0.29 0.92
C LYS A 77 -18.21 -0.51 1.55
N SER A 78 -18.22 -0.74 2.86
CA SER A 78 -19.46 -0.92 3.62
C SER A 78 -20.38 0.31 3.63
N ASP A 79 -19.83 1.51 3.41
CA ASP A 79 -20.54 2.80 3.43
C ASP A 79 -20.85 3.36 2.03
N TYR A 80 -20.52 2.63 0.96
CA TYR A 80 -20.78 3.09 -0.39
C TYR A 80 -22.28 3.16 -0.68
N SER A 81 -22.74 4.33 -1.13
CA SER A 81 -24.16 4.63 -1.36
C SER A 81 -24.47 5.04 -2.80
N GLY A 82 -23.65 4.63 -3.77
CA GLY A 82 -23.88 4.91 -5.18
C GLY A 82 -25.02 4.07 -5.77
N PRO A 83 -25.52 4.45 -6.96
CA PRO A 83 -26.65 3.77 -7.60
C PRO A 83 -26.30 2.35 -8.07
N ASN A 84 -25.05 2.15 -8.50
CA ASN A 84 -24.52 0.86 -8.90
C ASN A 84 -23.60 0.34 -7.78
N ALA A 85 -24.00 -0.76 -7.13
CA ALA A 85 -23.22 -1.39 -6.07
C ALA A 85 -21.87 -1.92 -6.58
N ASN A 86 -21.77 -2.27 -7.86
CA ASN A 86 -20.57 -2.84 -8.48
C ASN A 86 -19.71 -1.80 -9.21
N ASP A 87 -20.01 -0.50 -9.04
CA ASP A 87 -19.15 0.58 -9.54
C ASP A 87 -17.72 0.41 -8.99
N PRO A 88 -16.66 0.63 -9.79
CA PRO A 88 -15.27 0.58 -9.30
C PRO A 88 -15.00 1.42 -8.04
N LEU A 89 -15.74 2.52 -7.84
CA LEU A 89 -15.65 3.37 -6.67
C LEU A 89 -16.21 2.73 -5.40
N ALA A 90 -17.01 1.68 -5.53
CA ALA A 90 -17.55 0.89 -4.43
C ALA A 90 -16.50 -0.02 -3.77
N PHE A 91 -15.30 -0.11 -4.32
CA PHE A 91 -14.23 -0.95 -3.80
C PHE A 91 -13.03 -0.12 -3.31
N GLU A 92 -12.37 -0.64 -2.29
CA GLU A 92 -11.05 -0.21 -1.82
C GLU A 92 -9.99 -1.24 -2.24
N ARG A 93 -8.73 -0.81 -2.28
CA ARG A 93 -7.60 -1.65 -2.71
C ARG A 93 -6.53 -1.68 -1.63
N PHE A 94 -6.06 -2.90 -1.34
CA PHE A 94 -5.10 -3.24 -0.29
C PHE A 94 -3.93 -4.05 -0.84
N ASP A 95 -3.52 -3.69 -2.05
CA ASP A 95 -2.54 -4.43 -2.83
C ASP A 95 -1.19 -4.50 -2.10
N ARG A 96 -0.40 -5.52 -2.44
CA ARG A 96 0.94 -5.73 -1.91
C ARG A 96 1.89 -5.99 -3.05
N ILE A 97 3.09 -5.44 -2.97
CA ILE A 97 4.12 -5.67 -3.97
C ILE A 97 5.46 -5.88 -3.28
N MET A 98 6.12 -6.99 -3.58
CA MET A 98 7.49 -7.31 -3.20
C MET A 98 8.35 -7.49 -4.44
N PHE A 99 9.56 -6.94 -4.42
CA PHE A 99 10.53 -7.10 -5.49
C PHE A 99 11.96 -6.93 -4.97
N PHE A 100 12.93 -7.33 -5.78
CA PHE A 100 14.34 -7.07 -5.51
C PHE A 100 14.81 -5.82 -6.23
N THR A 101 15.61 -5.01 -5.55
CA THR A 101 16.20 -3.80 -6.14
C THR A 101 17.65 -3.65 -5.73
N THR A 102 18.39 -2.87 -6.52
CA THR A 102 19.77 -2.47 -6.29
C THR A 102 19.85 -1.02 -5.84
N GLY A 103 20.78 -0.74 -4.93
CA GLY A 103 20.94 0.58 -4.34
C GLY A 103 22.11 0.62 -3.37
N ASP A 104 22.17 1.64 -2.54
CA ASP A 104 23.07 1.70 -1.38
C ASP A 104 22.20 1.60 -0.12
N PHE A 105 22.01 0.37 0.36
CA PHE A 105 21.17 0.10 1.51
C PHE A 105 22.02 -0.03 2.78
N GLN A 106 21.49 0.50 3.88
CA GLN A 106 22.09 0.39 5.20
C GLN A 106 21.00 0.14 6.23
N THR A 107 21.26 -0.77 7.18
CA THR A 107 20.39 -1.00 8.35
C THR A 107 20.42 0.18 9.31
N TYR A 108 19.30 0.42 10.01
CA TYR A 108 19.21 1.42 11.07
C TYR A 108 19.54 0.81 12.43
N LYS A 109 19.11 -0.44 12.67
CA LYS A 109 19.17 -1.07 14.00
C LYS A 109 20.45 -1.87 14.26
N ALA A 110 21.06 -2.45 13.24
CA ALA A 110 22.22 -3.32 13.43
C ALA A 110 23.47 -2.54 13.88
N ASP A 111 24.24 -3.10 14.82
CA ASP A 111 25.54 -2.58 15.26
C ASP A 111 26.62 -3.68 15.17
N PRO A 112 27.58 -3.57 14.23
CA PRO A 112 27.73 -2.49 13.26
C PRO A 112 26.61 -2.48 12.20
N ALA A 113 26.39 -1.30 11.61
CA ALA A 113 25.43 -1.18 10.53
C ALA A 113 25.83 -2.08 9.35
N VAL A 114 24.86 -2.88 8.91
CA VAL A 114 24.99 -3.79 7.77
C VAL A 114 24.70 -2.99 6.51
N ARG A 115 25.55 -3.15 5.50
CA ARG A 115 25.42 -2.50 4.21
C ARG A 115 25.35 -3.54 3.11
N GLY A 116 24.53 -3.27 2.10
CA GLY A 116 24.42 -4.13 0.93
C GLY A 116 23.87 -3.38 -0.25
N ASN A 117 24.10 -3.93 -1.44
CA ASN A 117 23.72 -3.32 -2.70
C ASN A 117 22.48 -3.96 -3.34
N VAL A 118 21.92 -4.99 -2.70
CA VAL A 118 20.69 -5.66 -3.12
C VAL A 118 19.79 -5.76 -1.90
N ALA A 119 18.52 -5.42 -2.06
CA ALA A 119 17.52 -5.60 -1.02
C ALA A 119 16.21 -6.11 -1.61
N ARG A 120 15.48 -6.88 -0.79
CA ARG A 120 14.06 -7.13 -0.97
C ARG A 120 13.29 -5.94 -0.42
N VAL A 121 12.44 -5.33 -1.23
CA VAL A 121 11.56 -4.24 -0.82
C VAL A 121 10.11 -4.71 -0.92
N CYS A 122 9.31 -4.43 0.09
CA CYS A 122 7.87 -4.70 0.07
C CYS A 122 7.07 -3.45 0.43
N TYR A 123 6.04 -3.15 -0.36
CA TYR A 123 5.04 -2.13 -0.05
C TYR A 123 3.72 -2.80 0.30
N THR A 124 3.14 -2.39 1.43
CA THR A 124 1.85 -2.90 1.91
C THR A 124 1.23 -1.94 2.91
N LEU A 125 -0.10 -1.98 3.03
CA LEU A 125 -0.77 -1.33 4.14
C LEU A 125 -0.58 -2.13 5.43
N VAL A 126 -0.33 -1.41 6.51
CA VAL A 126 0.09 -1.96 7.80
C VAL A 126 -1.08 -2.52 8.59
N SER A 127 -0.89 -3.68 9.18
CA SER A 127 -1.75 -4.16 10.27
C SER A 127 -1.31 -3.52 11.60
N ARG A 128 -2.25 -3.13 12.47
CA ARG A 128 -1.94 -2.61 13.81
C ARG A 128 -2.06 -3.73 14.85
N PRO A 129 -1.35 -3.66 15.98
CA PRO A 129 -1.68 -4.53 17.11
C PRO A 129 -3.15 -4.34 17.52
N ALA A 130 -3.89 -5.42 17.76
CA ALA A 130 -5.23 -5.33 18.33
C ALA A 130 -5.18 -5.48 19.85
N ASP A 131 -6.16 -4.89 20.54
CA ASP A 131 -6.30 -4.97 21.99
C ASP A 131 -6.82 -6.34 22.49
N ASN A 132 -7.13 -7.27 21.58
CA ASN A 132 -7.70 -8.58 21.91
C ASN A 132 -6.63 -9.70 21.90
N ALA A 133 -6.98 -10.87 22.46
CA ALA A 133 -6.07 -12.01 22.62
C ALA A 133 -5.66 -12.70 21.30
N VAL A 134 -6.25 -12.28 20.16
CA VAL A 134 -6.06 -12.90 18.85
C VAL A 134 -5.98 -11.81 17.79
N GLY A 135 -4.76 -11.38 17.49
CA GLY A 135 -4.44 -10.97 16.13
C GLY A 135 -4.65 -9.49 15.84
N ARG A 136 -3.62 -8.93 15.22
CA ARG A 136 -3.57 -7.62 14.57
C ARG A 136 -4.89 -7.17 13.91
N LEU A 137 -5.16 -5.87 13.94
CA LEU A 137 -6.20 -5.20 13.19
C LEU A 137 -5.72 -5.02 11.74
N ARG A 138 -6.36 -5.70 10.79
CA ARG A 138 -5.98 -5.65 9.38
C ARG A 138 -6.24 -4.26 8.78
N PRO A 139 -5.59 -3.88 7.66
CA PRO A 139 -5.84 -2.59 7.01
C PRO A 139 -7.32 -2.33 6.71
N GLN A 140 -8.06 -3.35 6.29
CA GLN A 140 -9.47 -3.25 5.91
C GLN A 140 -10.37 -2.91 7.11
N GLU A 141 -9.99 -3.35 8.31
CA GLU A 141 -10.69 -3.09 9.55
C GLU A 141 -10.32 -1.73 10.18
N GLN A 142 -9.35 -1.02 9.60
CA GLN A 142 -8.91 0.31 10.04
C GLN A 142 -9.66 1.41 9.29
N GLU A 143 -9.91 2.52 9.97
CA GLU A 143 -10.38 3.75 9.33
C GLU A 143 -9.39 4.22 8.25
N PRO A 144 -9.85 4.60 7.03
CA PRO A 144 -8.95 4.98 5.94
C PRO A 144 -7.93 6.07 6.30
N ALA A 145 -8.33 7.06 7.12
CA ALA A 145 -7.45 8.14 7.55
C ALA A 145 -6.37 7.70 8.56
N GLU A 146 -6.53 6.52 9.17
CA GLU A 146 -5.60 5.97 10.15
C GLU A 146 -4.65 4.92 9.56
N ARG A 147 -4.96 4.38 8.39
CA ARG A 147 -4.13 3.40 7.69
C ARG A 147 -2.74 3.97 7.39
N MET A 148 -1.76 3.09 7.38
CA MET A 148 -0.36 3.42 7.16
C MET A 148 0.21 2.57 6.03
N LEU A 149 1.02 3.18 5.18
CA LEU A 149 1.79 2.49 4.16
C LEU A 149 3.18 2.16 4.72
N ALA A 150 3.51 0.87 4.76
CA ALA A 150 4.84 0.40 5.06
C ALA A 150 5.66 0.16 3.79
N ARG A 151 6.96 0.35 3.96
CA ARG A 151 8.01 -0.07 3.05
C ARG A 151 9.06 -0.85 3.86
N THR A 152 8.97 -2.18 3.86
CA THR A 152 10.01 -3.01 4.50
C THR A 152 11.17 -3.21 3.55
N VAL A 153 12.39 -3.20 4.09
CA VAL A 153 13.62 -3.41 3.33
C VAL A 153 14.45 -4.46 4.02
N HIS A 154 14.74 -5.54 3.31
CA HIS A 154 15.65 -6.59 3.78
C HIS A 154 16.87 -6.61 2.87
N ILE A 155 17.99 -6.11 3.39
CA ILE A 155 19.28 -6.16 2.72
C ILE A 155 19.72 -7.61 2.59
N LEU A 156 20.06 -8.05 1.38
CA LEU A 156 20.60 -9.39 1.17
C LEU A 156 22.09 -9.41 1.51
N VAL A 157 22.45 -10.23 2.50
CA VAL A 157 23.82 -10.39 2.98
C VAL A 157 24.26 -11.83 2.73
N PRO A 158 25.10 -12.08 1.72
CA PRO A 158 25.66 -13.41 1.53
C PRO A 158 26.49 -13.81 2.75
N THR A 159 26.18 -14.95 3.35
CA THR A 159 26.97 -15.52 4.45
C THR A 159 27.83 -16.68 3.95
N ALA A 160 29.05 -16.80 4.49
CA ALA A 160 29.91 -17.96 4.26
C ALA A 160 29.64 -19.08 5.27
N ASP A 161 28.98 -18.76 6.40
CA ASP A 161 28.61 -19.72 7.43
C ASP A 161 27.22 -20.31 7.12
N PRO A 162 27.11 -21.61 6.85
CA PRO A 162 25.83 -22.27 6.60
C PRO A 162 24.84 -22.14 7.77
N ASP A 163 25.32 -22.04 9.01
CA ASP A 163 24.48 -21.98 10.20
C ASP A 163 23.83 -20.59 10.38
N ASP A 164 24.41 -19.55 9.76
CA ASP A 164 23.87 -18.17 9.80
C ASP A 164 22.88 -17.90 8.66
N LYS A 165 22.68 -18.85 7.75
CA LYS A 165 21.83 -18.68 6.57
C LYS A 165 20.37 -18.54 6.99
N LEU A 166 19.60 -17.75 6.24
CA LEU A 166 18.14 -17.68 6.41
C LEU A 166 17.53 -19.09 6.29
N ASP A 167 17.05 -19.62 7.41
CA ASP A 167 16.29 -20.87 7.50
C ASP A 167 14.94 -20.56 8.12
N THR A 168 13.90 -20.57 7.29
CA THR A 168 12.54 -20.24 7.73
C THR A 168 11.70 -21.47 8.07
N GLY A 169 12.22 -22.68 7.85
CA GLY A 169 11.48 -23.93 7.96
C GLY A 169 11.02 -24.26 9.39
N SER A 170 11.61 -23.63 10.41
CA SER A 170 11.26 -23.81 11.82
C SER A 170 10.75 -22.54 12.50
N PHE A 171 10.43 -21.49 11.74
CA PHE A 171 9.96 -20.24 12.33
C PHE A 171 8.62 -20.43 13.03
N THR A 172 8.53 -19.93 14.26
CA THR A 172 7.25 -19.71 14.94
C THR A 172 6.53 -18.48 14.37
N ASP A 173 5.24 -18.33 14.66
CA ASP A 173 4.47 -17.14 14.26
C ASP A 173 5.11 -15.82 14.73
N GLU A 174 5.77 -15.81 15.88
CA GLU A 174 6.47 -14.64 16.41
C GLU A 174 7.73 -14.33 15.62
N GLN A 175 8.52 -15.35 15.30
CA GLN A 175 9.73 -15.19 14.48
C GLN A 175 9.41 -14.74 13.06
N TRP A 176 8.32 -15.23 12.46
CA TRP A 176 7.83 -14.75 11.17
C TRP A 176 7.47 -13.26 11.21
N ARG A 177 6.76 -12.81 12.25
CA ARG A 177 6.41 -11.39 12.41
C ARG A 177 7.64 -10.52 12.64
N GLU A 178 8.53 -10.95 13.54
CA GLU A 178 9.77 -10.23 13.83
C GLU A 178 10.62 -10.10 12.56
N TRP A 179 10.82 -11.21 11.85
CA TRP A 179 11.52 -11.22 10.57
C TRP A 179 10.86 -10.25 9.59
N ASN A 180 9.57 -10.40 9.28
CA ASN A 180 8.92 -9.61 8.22
C ASN A 180 8.76 -8.12 8.55
N SER A 181 8.59 -7.77 9.83
CA SER A 181 8.23 -6.39 10.24
C SER A 181 9.37 -5.61 10.89
N SER A 182 10.37 -6.29 11.47
CA SER A 182 11.40 -5.65 12.30
C SER A 182 12.83 -5.92 11.83
N LEU A 183 13.09 -7.03 11.14
CA LEU A 183 14.43 -7.35 10.64
C LEU A 183 14.70 -6.58 9.34
N GLU A 184 15.92 -6.05 9.21
CA GLU A 184 16.30 -5.17 8.09
C GLU A 184 17.25 -5.85 7.08
N TYR A 185 17.59 -7.11 7.31
CA TYR A 185 18.50 -7.87 6.46
C TYR A 185 18.21 -9.36 6.51
N ASP A 186 18.50 -10.04 5.41
CA ASP A 186 18.41 -11.49 5.29
C ASP A 186 19.81 -12.05 4.98
N ASN A 187 20.24 -13.05 5.75
CA ASN A 187 21.51 -13.74 5.53
C ASN A 187 21.39 -14.75 4.37
N ILE A 188 21.19 -14.24 3.16
CA ILE A 188 21.02 -15.01 1.94
C ILE A 188 21.42 -14.16 0.74
N SER A 189 22.08 -14.74 -0.24
CA SER A 189 22.31 -14.07 -1.53
C SER A 189 21.05 -14.12 -2.41
N LEU A 190 20.96 -13.22 -3.40
CA LEU A 190 19.85 -13.26 -4.37
C LEU A 190 19.76 -14.61 -5.08
N GLN A 191 20.90 -15.19 -5.48
CA GLN A 191 20.91 -16.49 -6.15
C GLN A 191 20.35 -17.60 -5.27
N GLU A 192 20.72 -17.62 -3.99
CA GLU A 192 20.21 -18.59 -3.03
C GLU A 192 18.73 -18.36 -2.73
N TRP A 193 18.27 -17.10 -2.63
CA TRP A 193 16.86 -16.77 -2.53
C TRP A 193 16.09 -17.42 -3.67
N MET A 194 16.55 -17.24 -4.91
CA MET A 194 15.90 -17.85 -6.09
C MET A 194 15.89 -19.39 -6.04
N GLN A 195 16.79 -20.02 -5.29
CA GLN A 195 16.90 -21.47 -5.15
C GLN A 195 16.16 -22.05 -3.93
N ILE A 196 15.53 -21.21 -3.10
CA ILE A 196 14.70 -21.69 -1.98
C ILE A 196 13.65 -22.68 -2.51
N PRO A 197 13.49 -23.86 -1.88
CA PRO A 197 12.48 -24.84 -2.28
C PRO A 197 11.09 -24.21 -2.35
N ARG A 198 10.29 -24.59 -3.37
CA ARG A 198 8.99 -23.97 -3.63
C ARG A 198 8.05 -23.99 -2.42
N ALA A 199 8.03 -25.05 -1.62
CA ALA A 199 7.19 -25.16 -0.43
C ALA A 199 7.55 -24.11 0.63
N GLU A 200 8.85 -23.97 0.95
CA GLU A 200 9.34 -22.95 1.88
C GLU A 200 9.13 -21.53 1.32
N LYS A 201 9.34 -21.36 0.01
CA LYS A 201 9.09 -20.07 -0.65
C LYS A 201 7.62 -19.64 -0.54
N ILE A 202 6.68 -20.57 -0.66
CA ILE A 202 5.25 -20.28 -0.49
C ILE A 202 4.98 -19.75 0.92
N ASP A 203 5.61 -20.31 1.96
CA ASP A 203 5.48 -19.82 3.33
C ASP A 203 6.01 -18.39 3.49
N ILE A 204 7.21 -18.13 2.96
CA ILE A 204 7.82 -16.79 2.92
C ILE A 204 6.89 -15.78 2.20
N LEU A 205 6.42 -16.12 1.00
CA LEU A 205 5.58 -15.22 0.20
C LEU A 205 4.18 -15.03 0.82
N SER A 206 3.63 -16.05 1.47
CA SER A 206 2.39 -15.93 2.23
C SER A 206 2.52 -14.97 3.41
N VAL A 207 3.66 -14.97 4.12
CA VAL A 207 3.93 -14.01 5.19
C VAL A 207 4.09 -12.60 4.64
N VAL A 208 4.89 -12.43 3.58
CA VAL A 208 5.14 -11.10 2.97
C VAL A 208 3.88 -10.50 2.35
N GLY A 209 3.14 -11.31 1.59
CA GLY A 209 1.94 -10.87 0.86
C GLY A 209 0.65 -10.98 1.65
N ASP A 210 0.70 -11.38 2.92
CA ASP A 210 -0.47 -11.50 3.79
C ASP A 210 -1.65 -12.27 3.17
N VAL A 211 -1.35 -13.38 2.49
CA VAL A 211 -2.35 -14.23 1.81
C VAL A 211 -2.01 -15.70 1.92
N THR A 212 -3.01 -16.55 1.75
CA THR A 212 -2.79 -17.98 1.55
C THR A 212 -2.53 -18.21 0.07
N ILE A 213 -1.29 -18.53 -0.31
CA ILE A 213 -1.00 -18.91 -1.70
C ILE A 213 -1.47 -20.36 -1.88
N ALA A 214 -2.52 -20.54 -2.70
CA ALA A 214 -3.05 -21.84 -3.07
C ALA A 214 -2.33 -22.42 -4.31
N GLY A 215 -2.18 -23.75 -4.39
CA GLY A 215 -1.52 -24.43 -5.50
C GLY A 215 -1.18 -25.88 -5.19
N ALA A 216 -0.14 -26.42 -5.84
CA ALA A 216 0.34 -27.79 -5.60
C ALA A 216 0.91 -27.99 -4.18
N ALA A 217 1.26 -26.90 -3.50
CA ALA A 217 1.54 -26.84 -2.07
C ALA A 217 0.78 -25.64 -1.50
N THR A 218 0.27 -25.77 -0.29
CA THR A 218 -0.42 -24.70 0.45
C THR A 218 0.51 -24.23 1.56
N SER A 219 0.50 -22.93 1.85
CA SER A 219 1.27 -22.40 2.97
C SER A 219 0.87 -23.07 4.28
N THR A 220 1.87 -23.40 5.09
CA THR A 220 1.73 -23.93 6.45
C THR A 220 1.77 -22.84 7.52
N THR A 221 2.07 -21.60 7.13
CA THR A 221 2.12 -20.44 8.04
C THR A 221 0.73 -20.05 8.52
N SER A 222 0.63 -19.71 9.80
CA SER A 222 -0.57 -19.15 10.41
C SER A 222 -0.85 -17.74 9.87
N GLU A 223 -2.12 -17.40 9.64
CA GLU A 223 -2.51 -16.03 9.26
C GLU A 223 -2.10 -14.99 10.30
N ALA A 224 -1.98 -15.36 11.58
CA ALA A 224 -1.54 -14.45 12.62
C ALA A 224 -0.06 -14.03 12.45
N ALA A 225 0.73 -14.76 11.66
CA ALA A 225 2.14 -14.51 11.43
C ALA A 225 2.42 -13.59 10.23
N ARG A 226 1.40 -13.35 9.39
CA ARG A 226 1.56 -12.71 8.08
C ARG A 226 1.40 -11.20 8.14
N GLY A 227 1.75 -10.52 7.05
CA GLY A 227 1.67 -9.08 6.91
C GLY A 227 2.70 -8.31 7.73
N VAL A 228 2.71 -6.99 7.53
CA VAL A 228 3.57 -6.09 8.31
C VAL A 228 2.77 -5.52 9.46
N VAL A 229 3.29 -5.68 10.67
CA VAL A 229 2.69 -5.12 11.89
C VAL A 229 3.57 -4.00 12.42
N ILE A 230 3.03 -2.79 12.52
CA ILE A 230 3.73 -1.65 13.14
C ILE A 230 2.96 -1.22 14.37
N ASP A 231 3.61 -1.35 15.53
CA ASP A 231 3.18 -0.75 16.78
C ASP A 231 3.90 0.59 16.95
N LEU A 232 3.17 1.70 16.82
CA LEU A 232 3.73 3.04 16.99
C LEU A 232 4.17 3.34 18.44
N SER A 233 3.79 2.51 19.41
CA SER A 233 4.30 2.60 20.78
C SER A 233 5.71 2.01 20.93
N GLN A 234 6.15 1.21 19.95
CA GLN A 234 7.47 0.60 19.91
C GLN A 234 8.36 1.34 18.90
N PRO A 235 9.63 1.63 19.24
CA PRO A 235 10.54 2.31 18.33
C PRO A 235 10.97 1.42 17.16
N ASP A 236 10.94 0.10 17.35
CA ASP A 236 11.59 -0.86 16.47
C ASP A 236 11.01 -0.89 15.04
N PRO A 237 9.69 -1.05 14.79
CA PRO A 237 9.16 -1.15 13.44
C PRO A 237 9.00 0.19 12.71
N VAL A 238 9.29 1.32 13.36
CA VAL A 238 9.06 2.67 12.78
C VAL A 238 9.93 2.92 11.55
N HIS A 239 11.08 2.25 11.43
CA HIS A 239 11.94 2.37 10.25
C HIS A 239 11.26 1.87 8.96
N ALA A 240 10.26 0.99 9.07
CA ALA A 240 9.50 0.46 7.94
C ALA A 240 8.27 1.33 7.59
N LEU A 241 7.92 2.33 8.39
CA LEU A 241 6.80 3.23 8.11
C LEU A 241 7.20 4.25 7.04
N LEU A 242 6.52 4.21 5.88
CA LEU A 242 6.75 5.18 4.81
C LEU A 242 5.86 6.42 4.96
N CYS A 243 4.57 6.21 5.21
CA CYS A 243 3.60 7.29 5.30
C CYS A 243 2.36 6.90 6.11
N ASP A 244 1.83 7.84 6.90
CA ASP A 244 0.55 7.72 7.58
C ASP A 244 -0.59 8.33 6.74
N GLY A 245 -1.83 7.96 7.05
CA GLY A 245 -3.03 8.45 6.37
C GLY A 245 -3.09 8.03 4.90
N VAL A 246 -2.69 6.79 4.60
CA VAL A 246 -2.81 6.19 3.26
C VAL A 246 -3.99 5.23 3.29
N GLY A 247 -5.16 5.71 2.87
CA GLY A 247 -6.40 4.95 2.94
C GLY A 247 -6.47 3.80 1.95
N GLN A 248 -5.86 3.95 0.79
CA GLN A 248 -5.87 2.95 -0.28
C GLN A 248 -4.49 2.86 -0.91
N PHE A 249 -4.09 1.66 -1.31
CA PHE A 249 -2.89 1.42 -2.10
C PHE A 249 -3.20 0.35 -3.16
N ALA A 250 -3.14 0.75 -4.43
CA ALA A 250 -3.41 -0.12 -5.57
C ALA A 250 -2.22 -0.13 -6.52
N VAL A 251 -1.91 -1.29 -7.10
CA VAL A 251 -0.89 -1.54 -8.11
C VAL A 251 -1.56 -2.18 -9.31
N GLN A 252 -1.37 -1.61 -10.50
CA GLN A 252 -1.90 -2.17 -11.74
C GLN A 252 -0.84 -2.14 -12.83
N GLY A 253 -0.72 -3.19 -13.62
CA GLY A 253 0.15 -3.24 -14.79
C GLY A 253 -0.59 -2.82 -16.07
N TRP A 254 0.13 -2.19 -17.00
CA TRP A 254 -0.42 -1.90 -18.33
C TRP A 254 -0.47 -3.15 -19.21
N ASN A 255 -1.65 -3.53 -19.68
CA ASN A 255 -1.81 -4.64 -20.62
C ASN A 255 -1.89 -4.12 -22.06
N ASP A 256 -0.89 -4.43 -22.88
CA ASP A 256 -0.86 -4.00 -24.29
C ASP A 256 -1.88 -4.75 -25.19
N THR A 257 -2.34 -5.94 -24.81
CA THR A 257 -3.36 -6.67 -25.58
C THR A 257 -4.74 -6.04 -25.38
N GLU A 258 -5.08 -5.71 -24.13
CA GLU A 258 -6.38 -5.15 -23.74
C GLU A 258 -6.42 -3.62 -23.79
N GLN A 259 -5.26 -2.96 -23.90
CA GLN A 259 -5.10 -1.50 -23.88
C GLN A 259 -5.71 -0.85 -22.61
N ARG A 260 -5.56 -1.51 -21.45
CA ARG A 260 -6.05 -1.03 -20.16
C ARG A 260 -5.11 -1.40 -19.01
N TRP A 261 -5.39 -0.85 -17.83
CA TRP A 261 -4.69 -1.19 -16.59
C TRP A 261 -5.35 -2.40 -15.93
N MET A 262 -4.56 -3.38 -15.48
CA MET A 262 -5.05 -4.60 -14.85
C MET A 262 -4.35 -4.86 -13.51
N PRO A 263 -5.03 -5.48 -12.52
CA PRO A 263 -6.45 -5.85 -12.53
C PRO A 263 -7.37 -4.72 -12.11
N GLU A 264 -8.62 -4.79 -12.54
CA GLU A 264 -9.72 -3.89 -12.21
C GLU A 264 -10.98 -4.70 -11.85
N VAL A 265 -11.78 -4.21 -10.88
CA VAL A 265 -12.90 -4.96 -10.30
C VAL A 265 -14.12 -4.99 -11.22
N ASN A 266 -14.34 -3.92 -11.99
CA ASN A 266 -15.42 -3.81 -12.96
C ASN A 266 -15.01 -2.79 -14.04
N PRO A 267 -14.15 -3.18 -14.99
CA PRO A 267 -13.64 -2.31 -16.04
C PRO A 267 -14.69 -1.47 -16.77
N ASP A 268 -15.89 -1.99 -17.04
CA ASP A 268 -16.91 -1.29 -17.81
C ASP A 268 -17.93 -0.50 -16.96
N GLY A 269 -17.97 -0.78 -15.65
CA GLY A 269 -18.73 -0.05 -14.65
C GLY A 269 -20.23 -0.37 -14.63
N ASP A 270 -20.63 -1.53 -15.15
CA ASP A 270 -22.01 -1.98 -15.16
C ASP A 270 -22.44 -2.69 -13.86
N GLU A 271 -23.64 -3.29 -13.81
CA GLU A 271 -24.18 -3.89 -12.59
C GLU A 271 -23.65 -5.32 -12.32
N GLU A 272 -22.90 -5.92 -13.24
CA GLU A 272 -22.41 -7.29 -13.18
C GLU A 272 -20.90 -7.29 -12.86
N LEU A 273 -20.40 -8.38 -12.26
CA LEU A 273 -18.96 -8.57 -12.01
C LEU A 273 -18.45 -9.85 -12.70
N ASP A 274 -19.38 -10.72 -13.15
CA ASP A 274 -19.07 -12.06 -13.59
C ASP A 274 -18.63 -12.14 -15.05
N ASP A 275 -18.70 -11.06 -15.80
CA ASP A 275 -18.31 -11.00 -17.20
C ASP A 275 -16.98 -10.28 -17.44
N ASP A 276 -16.63 -9.28 -16.62
CA ASP A 276 -15.46 -8.42 -16.89
C ASP A 276 -14.48 -8.22 -15.72
N SER A 277 -14.82 -8.64 -14.49
CA SER A 277 -13.93 -8.48 -13.34
C SER A 277 -12.64 -9.29 -13.50
N ASP A 278 -11.50 -8.66 -13.26
CA ASP A 278 -10.21 -9.36 -13.23
C ASP A 278 -9.99 -10.13 -11.91
N PHE A 279 -10.87 -9.92 -10.92
CA PHE A 279 -10.79 -10.50 -9.58
C PHE A 279 -11.56 -11.82 -9.49
N LEU A 280 -11.07 -12.71 -8.63
CA LEU A 280 -11.76 -13.96 -8.33
C LEU A 280 -13.06 -13.63 -7.56
N LEU A 281 -14.13 -14.36 -7.88
CA LEU A 281 -15.44 -14.16 -7.24
C LEU A 281 -15.89 -15.39 -6.45
N GLU A 282 -16.57 -15.16 -5.35
CA GLU A 282 -17.34 -16.16 -4.59
C GLU A 282 -18.84 -15.85 -4.76
N GLY A 283 -19.48 -16.50 -5.74
CA GLY A 283 -20.86 -16.17 -6.12
C GLY A 283 -20.90 -14.90 -6.96
N ASP A 284 -21.65 -13.89 -6.50
CA ASP A 284 -21.89 -12.62 -7.22
C ASP A 284 -21.01 -11.47 -6.71
N ASP A 285 -20.05 -11.75 -5.81
CA ASP A 285 -19.15 -10.75 -5.21
C ASP A 285 -17.71 -11.26 -5.21
N LEU A 286 -16.76 -10.36 -4.91
CA LEU A 286 -15.33 -10.69 -4.80
C LEU A 286 -15.09 -11.82 -3.78
N ASP A 287 -14.19 -12.75 -4.10
CA ASP A 287 -13.80 -13.81 -3.17
C ASP A 287 -13.01 -13.17 -2.00
N PRO A 288 -13.50 -13.29 -0.74
CA PRO A 288 -12.85 -12.64 0.39
C PRO A 288 -11.56 -13.35 0.84
N ASN A 289 -11.28 -14.55 0.33
CA ASN A 289 -10.17 -15.40 0.76
C ASN A 289 -9.14 -15.67 -0.35
N ASP A 290 -9.56 -15.61 -1.63
CA ASP A 290 -8.68 -15.86 -2.78
C ASP A 290 -8.43 -14.58 -3.59
N ASN A 291 -7.23 -14.04 -3.44
CA ASN A 291 -6.81 -12.83 -4.12
C ASN A 291 -6.03 -13.17 -5.39
N PRO A 292 -6.31 -12.51 -6.53
CA PRO A 292 -5.46 -12.63 -7.70
C PRO A 292 -4.05 -12.10 -7.42
N GLY A 293 -3.08 -12.58 -8.19
CA GLY A 293 -1.69 -12.21 -7.98
C GLY A 293 -0.76 -12.66 -9.10
N ILE A 294 0.47 -12.21 -9.01
CA ILE A 294 1.56 -12.61 -9.90
C ILE A 294 2.79 -12.95 -9.08
N TRP A 295 3.44 -14.06 -9.43
CA TRP A 295 4.79 -14.38 -8.99
C TRP A 295 5.69 -14.59 -10.21
N TYR A 296 6.50 -13.58 -10.49
CA TYR A 296 7.49 -13.53 -11.56
C TYR A 296 8.90 -13.85 -11.05
N PRO A 297 9.79 -14.52 -11.80
CA PRO A 297 9.56 -15.18 -13.09
C PRO A 297 9.23 -16.68 -12.96
N ARG A 298 9.07 -17.21 -11.74
CA ARG A 298 9.02 -18.68 -11.50
C ARG A 298 7.68 -19.20 -10.98
N GLY A 299 6.72 -18.29 -10.78
CA GLY A 299 5.43 -18.61 -10.21
C GLY A 299 4.35 -18.74 -11.28
N ALA A 300 3.24 -18.06 -11.04
CA ALA A 300 2.06 -18.06 -11.89
C ALA A 300 1.45 -16.65 -11.89
N VAL A 301 0.58 -16.41 -12.86
CA VAL A 301 -0.38 -15.31 -12.83
C VAL A 301 -1.73 -15.93 -12.51
N THR A 302 -2.40 -15.39 -11.50
CA THR A 302 -3.77 -15.75 -11.13
C THR A 302 -4.61 -14.50 -11.30
N LEU A 303 -5.49 -14.52 -12.28
CA LEU A 303 -6.47 -13.48 -12.59
C LEU A 303 -7.71 -14.20 -13.11
N ARG A 304 -8.89 -13.64 -12.86
CA ARG A 304 -10.13 -14.21 -13.38
C ARG A 304 -10.12 -14.16 -14.91
N ASP A 305 -10.59 -15.26 -15.53
CA ASP A 305 -10.75 -15.42 -16.98
C ASP A 305 -9.48 -15.16 -17.84
N VAL A 306 -8.32 -15.07 -17.19
CA VAL A 306 -7.02 -14.88 -17.82
C VAL A 306 -6.16 -16.12 -17.60
N THR A 307 -5.93 -16.87 -18.67
CA THR A 307 -4.96 -17.97 -18.66
C THR A 307 -3.66 -17.52 -19.30
N TYR A 308 -2.58 -17.47 -18.52
CA TYR A 308 -1.25 -17.13 -19.00
C TYR A 308 -0.28 -18.30 -18.84
N GLU A 309 0.52 -18.59 -19.87
CA GLU A 309 1.42 -19.74 -19.86
C GLU A 309 2.61 -19.48 -18.92
N ALA A 310 2.80 -20.35 -17.92
CA ALA A 310 3.88 -20.20 -16.95
C ALA A 310 5.28 -20.15 -17.57
N SER A 311 5.48 -20.77 -18.75
CA SER A 311 6.75 -20.71 -19.49
C SER A 311 7.06 -19.32 -20.06
N ARG A 312 6.04 -18.46 -20.20
CA ARG A 312 6.15 -17.08 -20.69
C ARG A 312 6.21 -16.05 -19.57
N ILE A 313 6.21 -16.48 -18.31
CA ILE A 313 6.46 -15.58 -17.17
C ILE A 313 7.97 -15.36 -17.08
N ASP A 314 8.54 -14.66 -18.05
CA ASP A 314 9.97 -14.46 -18.19
C ASP A 314 10.30 -13.03 -18.62
N GLU A 315 11.58 -12.68 -18.62
CA GLU A 315 12.04 -11.34 -19.02
C GLU A 315 11.74 -11.00 -20.49
N ALA A 316 11.73 -11.99 -21.39
CA ALA A 316 11.49 -11.76 -22.81
C ALA A 316 10.04 -11.38 -23.11
N HIS A 317 9.11 -11.80 -22.27
CA HIS A 317 7.68 -11.56 -22.40
C HIS A 317 7.14 -10.60 -21.34
N LEU A 318 8.01 -9.92 -20.58
CA LEU A 318 7.64 -9.09 -19.43
C LEU A 318 6.46 -8.14 -19.72
N HIS A 319 6.47 -7.48 -20.89
CA HIS A 319 5.44 -6.51 -21.29
C HIS A 319 4.09 -7.15 -21.64
N GLU A 320 4.07 -8.47 -21.87
CA GLU A 320 2.86 -9.23 -22.19
C GLU A 320 2.23 -9.87 -20.95
N ILE A 321 2.89 -9.84 -19.79
CA ILE A 321 2.38 -10.49 -18.58
C ILE A 321 1.25 -9.63 -17.98
N PRO A 322 0.02 -10.16 -17.90
CA PRO A 322 -1.11 -9.43 -17.34
C PRO A 322 -0.84 -8.98 -15.89
N GLY A 323 -1.10 -7.71 -15.60
CA GLY A 323 -0.87 -7.11 -14.28
C GLY A 323 0.56 -6.65 -13.99
N LEU A 324 1.54 -6.90 -14.88
CA LEU A 324 2.91 -6.37 -14.76
C LEU A 324 3.22 -5.41 -15.92
N GLY A 325 3.18 -5.91 -17.15
CA GLY A 325 3.29 -5.09 -18.35
C GLY A 325 4.57 -4.26 -18.45
N ARG A 326 4.53 -3.22 -19.30
CA ARG A 326 5.62 -2.23 -19.45
C ARG A 326 5.65 -1.12 -18.41
N ALA A 327 4.59 -0.99 -17.63
CA ALA A 327 4.45 0.09 -16.66
C ALA A 327 3.56 -0.36 -15.52
N LEU A 328 3.90 0.10 -14.31
CA LEU A 328 3.10 -0.07 -13.11
C LEU A 328 2.47 1.28 -12.74
N LYS A 329 1.15 1.26 -12.54
CA LYS A 329 0.35 2.37 -12.03
C LYS A 329 0.08 2.13 -10.56
N PHE A 330 0.57 3.03 -9.73
CA PHE A 330 0.31 3.09 -8.30
C PHE A 330 -0.80 4.11 -8.04
N THR A 331 -1.88 3.69 -7.39
CA THR A 331 -2.97 4.58 -6.98
C THR A 331 -3.09 4.59 -5.47
N PHE A 332 -3.16 5.77 -4.87
CA PHE A 332 -3.28 5.91 -3.42
C PHE A 332 -4.18 7.08 -3.02
N THR A 333 -4.94 6.89 -1.95
CA THR A 333 -5.81 7.91 -1.36
C THR A 333 -5.18 8.42 -0.08
N LEU A 334 -4.82 9.70 -0.05
CA LEU A 334 -4.10 10.34 1.05
C LEU A 334 -5.03 11.22 1.88
N TYR A 335 -4.90 11.11 3.20
CA TYR A 335 -5.64 11.89 4.19
C TYR A 335 -4.70 12.86 4.92
N ASP A 336 -5.24 14.02 5.28
CA ASP A 336 -4.54 14.97 6.14
C ASP A 336 -4.70 14.57 7.62
N SER A 337 -3.65 14.82 8.40
CA SER A 337 -3.57 14.51 9.83
C SER A 337 -4.68 15.14 10.68
N LYS A 338 -5.39 16.15 10.17
CA LYS A 338 -6.42 16.91 10.89
C LYS A 338 -7.84 16.57 10.44
N GLY A 339 -8.01 15.67 9.46
CA GLY A 339 -9.32 15.31 8.92
C GLY A 339 -10.09 16.48 8.31
N LEU A 340 -9.39 17.49 7.79
CA LEU A 340 -10.02 18.64 7.12
C LEU A 340 -10.56 18.26 5.74
N LEU A 341 -9.94 17.26 5.09
CA LEU A 341 -10.34 16.67 3.82
C LEU A 341 -10.91 15.27 4.11
N THR A 342 -12.19 15.21 4.46
CA THR A 342 -12.84 14.00 4.99
C THR A 342 -12.82 12.79 4.05
N GLY A 343 -12.75 13.00 2.74
CA GLY A 343 -12.63 11.92 1.74
C GLY A 343 -11.20 11.67 1.25
N GLY A 344 -10.21 12.34 1.83
CA GLY A 344 -8.84 12.33 1.33
C GLY A 344 -8.71 12.89 -0.09
N ARG A 345 -7.61 12.57 -0.75
CA ARG A 345 -7.36 12.84 -2.18
C ARG A 345 -6.68 11.65 -2.82
N THR A 346 -7.22 11.19 -3.94
CA THR A 346 -6.64 10.09 -4.72
C THR A 346 -5.64 10.63 -5.74
N PHE A 347 -4.48 9.98 -5.82
CA PHE A 347 -3.44 10.28 -6.78
C PHE A 347 -3.01 9.01 -7.49
N THR A 348 -2.41 9.21 -8.65
CA THR A 348 -1.84 8.14 -9.45
C THR A 348 -0.40 8.50 -9.83
N HIS A 349 0.50 7.52 -9.69
CA HIS A 349 1.89 7.60 -10.12
C HIS A 349 2.20 6.43 -11.05
N ILE A 350 2.95 6.66 -12.11
CA ILE A 350 3.28 5.63 -13.10
C ILE A 350 4.79 5.46 -13.15
N VAL A 351 5.24 4.22 -13.00
CA VAL A 351 6.62 3.81 -13.16
C VAL A 351 6.73 2.96 -14.42
N TYR A 352 7.65 3.31 -15.32
CA TYR A 352 7.93 2.54 -16.52
C TYR A 352 9.01 1.49 -16.25
N LEU A 353 8.81 0.27 -16.75
CA LEU A 353 9.67 -0.89 -16.53
C LEU A 353 10.64 -1.16 -17.70
N ASP A 354 10.50 -0.39 -18.78
CA ASP A 354 11.18 -0.57 -20.06
C ASP A 354 12.44 0.29 -20.21
N ASP A 355 12.64 1.25 -19.30
CA ASP A 355 13.72 2.24 -19.35
C ASP A 355 15.07 1.74 -18.80
#